data_AF-A0A1U7IYZ2-F1
#
_entry.id   AF-A0A1U7IYZ2-F1
#
_cell.length_a   1.000
_cell.length_b   1.000
_cell.length_c   1.000
_cell.angle_alpha   90.00
_cell.angle_beta   90.00
_cell.angle_gamma   90.00
#
_symmetry.space_group_name_H-M   'P 1'
#
loop_
_entity.id
_entity.type
_entity.pdbx_description
1 polymer ?
#
loop_
_entity_poly.entity_id
_entity_poly.type
_entity_poly.pdbx_seq_one_letter_code
_entity_poly.pdbx_strand_id
1 'polypeptide(L)'
;MPTEALKIVLRSGGLVAGAFDADVAGELMAWRMAQQVPGIERLMPNQGKDWNEVLVRPEGTGNSWQQSHSELRQLWRWHGIATVLSRPEGYLSQIAEVAREVVKGTTLSNKAKAAMQWDLESSPDATSQQGTTPGILVKTRQPSLDLGR
;
A
#
# COMPACT_ATOMS: atom_id res chain seq x y z
N MET A 1 14.15 -1.65 16.56
CA MET A 1 14.24 -0.94 15.27
C MET A 1 13.57 0.42 15.42
N PRO A 2 14.15 1.56 14.98
CA PRO A 2 13.64 2.90 15.29
C PRO A 2 12.54 3.35 14.31
N THR A 3 11.32 2.83 14.47
CA THR A 3 10.21 3.04 13.53
C THR A 3 9.82 4.50 13.32
N GLU A 4 9.85 5.31 14.38
CA GLU A 4 9.49 6.73 14.29
C GLU A 4 10.47 7.54 13.43
N ALA A 5 11.77 7.20 13.50
CA ALA A 5 12.77 7.82 12.63
C ALA A 5 12.52 7.48 11.15
N LEU A 6 12.14 6.23 10.85
CA LEU A 6 11.82 5.81 9.48
C LEU A 6 10.56 6.51 8.94
N LYS A 7 9.53 6.68 9.77
CA LYS A 7 8.33 7.45 9.38
C LYS A 7 8.66 8.90 9.04
N ILE A 8 9.61 9.51 9.77
CA ILE A 8 10.08 10.88 9.46
C ILE A 8 10.71 10.92 8.08
N VAL A 9 11.61 9.97 7.76
CA VAL A 9 12.25 9.90 6.43
C VAL A 9 11.20 9.83 5.32
N LEU A 10 10.19 8.96 5.45
CA LEU A 10 9.12 8.83 4.46
C LEU A 10 8.31 10.13 4.32
N ARG A 11 7.96 10.80 5.43
CA ARG A 11 7.24 12.08 5.39
C ARG A 11 8.06 13.21 4.75
N SER A 12 9.38 13.13 4.84
CA SER A 12 10.30 14.06 4.18
C SER A 12 10.53 13.72 2.70
N GLY A 13 9.85 12.72 2.14
CA GLY A 13 10.00 12.28 0.76
C GLY A 13 11.22 11.37 0.52
N GLY A 14 11.87 10.90 1.58
CA GLY A 14 12.93 9.91 1.50
C GLY A 14 12.38 8.50 1.28
N LEU A 15 13.27 7.57 0.92
CA LEU A 15 12.94 6.17 0.71
C LEU A 15 13.42 5.33 1.89
N VAL A 16 12.59 4.39 2.33
CA VAL A 16 12.94 3.41 3.37
C VAL A 16 12.73 2.03 2.77
N ALA A 17 13.82 1.27 2.63
CA ALA A 17 13.79 -0.11 2.18
C ALA A 17 14.28 -1.04 3.28
N GLY A 18 13.50 -2.09 3.57
CA GLY A 18 13.91 -3.19 4.44
C GLY A 18 14.34 -4.38 3.61
N ALA A 19 15.56 -4.86 3.84
CA ALA A 19 16.06 -6.10 3.27
C ALA A 19 15.76 -7.25 4.23
N PHE A 20 14.95 -8.22 3.79
CA PHE A 20 14.51 -9.37 4.58
C PHE A 20 14.92 -10.67 3.91
N ASP A 21 15.13 -11.71 4.72
CA ASP A 21 15.39 -13.06 4.23
C ASP A 21 14.15 -13.66 3.56
N ALA A 22 14.35 -14.51 2.57
CA ALA A 22 13.32 -15.27 1.86
C ALA A 22 12.90 -16.53 2.63
N ASP A 23 12.54 -16.34 3.90
CA ASP A 23 11.94 -17.36 4.75
C ASP A 23 10.73 -16.83 5.53
N VAL A 24 10.08 -17.74 6.29
CA VAL A 24 8.89 -17.43 7.09
C VAL A 24 9.15 -16.30 8.09
N ALA A 25 10.31 -16.28 8.73
CA ALA A 25 10.63 -15.28 9.75
C ALA A 25 10.89 -13.90 9.12
N GLY A 26 11.64 -13.87 8.02
CA GLY A 26 11.88 -12.66 7.22
C GLY A 26 10.56 -12.06 6.73
N GLU A 27 9.65 -12.88 6.25
CA GLU A 27 8.34 -12.42 5.78
C GLU A 27 7.45 -11.88 6.91
N LEU A 28 7.38 -12.57 8.05
CA LEU A 28 6.63 -12.07 9.22
C LEU A 28 7.20 -10.72 9.68
N MET A 29 8.52 -10.56 9.64
CA MET A 29 9.16 -9.31 9.98
C MET A 29 8.83 -8.21 8.96
N ALA A 30 8.84 -8.52 7.67
CA ALA A 30 8.47 -7.59 6.60
C ALA A 30 7.03 -7.06 6.80
N TRP A 31 6.08 -7.94 7.09
CA TRP A 31 4.69 -7.53 7.32
C TRP A 31 4.49 -6.77 8.62
N ARG A 32 5.20 -7.13 9.70
CA ARG A 32 5.23 -6.31 10.92
C ARG A 32 5.77 -4.92 10.64
N MET A 33 6.81 -4.82 9.82
CA MET A 33 7.40 -3.54 9.43
C MET A 33 6.47 -2.70 8.57
N ALA A 34 5.74 -3.31 7.63
CA ALA A 34 4.72 -2.62 6.83
C ALA A 34 3.60 -2.00 7.68
N GLN A 35 3.17 -2.68 8.74
CA GLN A 35 2.19 -2.13 9.69
C GLN A 35 2.76 -0.93 10.46
N GLN A 36 4.02 -1.02 10.88
CA GLN A 36 4.64 0.01 11.72
C GLN A 36 5.16 1.20 10.92
N VAL A 37 5.52 1.00 9.65
CA VAL A 37 6.10 2.02 8.78
C VAL A 37 5.41 1.93 7.41
N PRO A 38 4.19 2.47 7.29
CA PRO A 38 3.46 2.49 6.02
C PRO A 38 4.29 3.17 4.93
N GLY A 39 4.49 2.51 3.80
CA GLY A 39 5.35 2.98 2.71
C GLY A 39 6.78 2.45 2.72
N ILE A 40 7.14 1.55 3.64
CA ILE A 40 8.39 0.80 3.53
C ILE A 40 8.41 -0.08 2.28
N GLU A 41 9.50 -0.03 1.53
CA GLU A 41 9.78 -0.98 0.47
C GLU A 41 10.36 -2.27 1.04
N ARG A 42 9.91 -3.41 0.50
CA ARG A 42 10.46 -4.71 0.85
C ARG A 42 11.40 -5.17 -0.24
N LEU A 43 12.61 -5.48 0.18
CA LEU A 43 13.60 -6.18 -0.61
C LEU A 43 13.76 -7.58 -0.05
N MET A 44 13.80 -8.57 -0.93
CA MET A 44 14.08 -9.95 -0.60
C MET A 44 15.03 -10.52 -1.67
N PRO A 45 15.88 -11.49 -1.31
CA PRO A 45 16.73 -12.14 -2.28
C PRO A 45 15.87 -12.88 -3.31
N ASN A 46 16.20 -12.74 -4.60
CA ASN A 46 15.51 -13.39 -5.71
C ASN A 46 15.95 -14.86 -5.91
N GLN A 47 17.05 -15.25 -5.27
CA GLN A 47 17.65 -16.58 -5.26
C GLN A 47 18.21 -16.85 -3.86
N GLY A 48 18.28 -18.11 -3.46
CA GLY A 48 18.73 -18.45 -2.11
C GLY A 48 17.79 -17.96 -1.00
N LYS A 49 18.18 -18.23 0.23
CA LYS A 49 17.41 -17.90 1.44
C LYS A 49 17.67 -16.49 1.93
N ASP A 50 18.94 -16.06 1.93
CA ASP A 50 19.36 -14.77 2.48
C ASP A 50 20.29 -14.02 1.53
N TRP A 51 20.60 -12.76 1.87
CA TRP A 51 21.46 -11.91 1.04
C TRP A 51 22.92 -12.37 1.01
N ASN A 52 23.41 -13.10 2.02
CA ASN A 52 24.77 -13.64 1.99
C ASN A 52 24.88 -14.76 0.96
N GLU A 53 23.87 -15.63 0.87
CA GLU A 53 23.83 -16.66 -0.17
C GLU A 53 23.84 -16.05 -1.58
N VAL A 54 23.11 -14.96 -1.81
CA VAL A 54 23.14 -14.23 -3.09
C VAL A 54 24.53 -13.68 -3.40
N LEU A 55 25.22 -13.10 -2.41
CA LEU A 55 26.56 -12.54 -2.59
C LEU A 55 27.61 -13.62 -2.89
N VAL A 56 27.48 -14.79 -2.27
CA VAL A 56 28.44 -15.91 -2.43
C VAL A 56 28.13 -16.74 -3.67
N ARG A 57 26.85 -16.84 -4.08
CA ARG A 57 26.38 -17.66 -5.20
C ARG A 57 25.34 -16.90 -6.03
N PRO A 58 25.77 -15.94 -6.88
CA PRO A 58 24.87 -15.13 -7.68
C PRO A 58 24.14 -15.90 -8.81
N GLU A 59 24.52 -17.16 -9.07
CA GLU A 59 23.88 -18.05 -10.05
C GLU A 59 23.03 -19.16 -9.41
N GLY A 60 22.56 -18.95 -8.18
CA GLY A 60 21.69 -19.91 -7.49
C GLY A 60 20.36 -20.13 -8.21
N THR A 61 19.80 -21.33 -8.08
CA THR A 61 18.41 -21.56 -8.50
C THR A 61 17.45 -20.76 -7.61
N GLY A 62 16.38 -20.23 -8.23
CA GLY A 62 15.42 -19.31 -7.58
C GLY A 62 14.87 -19.82 -6.24
N ASN A 63 14.36 -18.91 -5.42
CA ASN A 63 13.84 -19.26 -4.10
C ASN A 63 12.50 -20.03 -4.19
N SER A 64 12.55 -21.35 -3.96
CA SER A 64 11.36 -22.20 -3.93
C SER A 64 10.27 -21.69 -2.98
N TRP A 65 10.68 -21.01 -1.90
CA TRP A 65 9.78 -20.42 -0.93
C TRP A 65 8.97 -19.25 -1.49
N GLN A 66 9.56 -18.24 -2.17
CA GLN A 66 8.69 -17.19 -2.74
C GLN A 66 7.87 -17.74 -3.91
N GLN A 67 8.43 -18.65 -4.73
CA GLN A 67 7.68 -19.23 -5.85
C GLN A 67 6.38 -19.90 -5.40
N SER A 68 6.42 -20.63 -4.28
CA SER A 68 5.25 -21.27 -3.67
C SER A 68 4.27 -20.28 -3.00
N HIS A 69 4.70 -19.05 -2.70
CA HIS A 69 3.89 -18.04 -2.01
C HIS A 69 3.57 -16.82 -2.89
N SER A 70 3.06 -17.06 -4.10
CA SER A 70 2.66 -15.98 -5.03
C SER A 70 1.60 -15.03 -4.44
N GLU A 71 0.76 -15.53 -3.53
CA GLU A 71 -0.23 -14.73 -2.80
C GLU A 71 0.41 -13.61 -1.98
N LEU A 72 1.56 -13.86 -1.35
CA LEU A 72 2.29 -12.86 -0.57
C LEU A 72 2.86 -11.75 -1.45
N ARG A 73 3.28 -12.07 -2.69
CA ARG A 73 3.65 -11.04 -3.67
C ARG A 73 2.46 -10.17 -4.06
N GLN A 74 1.28 -10.77 -4.26
CA GLN A 74 0.06 -10.03 -4.58
C GLN A 74 -0.37 -9.12 -3.43
N LEU A 75 -0.37 -9.64 -2.20
CA LEU A 75 -0.65 -8.86 -1.00
C LEU A 75 0.31 -7.68 -0.85
N TRP A 76 1.61 -7.87 -1.11
CA TRP A 76 2.58 -6.79 -1.00
C TRP A 76 2.36 -5.70 -2.04
N ARG A 77 2.05 -6.11 -3.29
CA ARG A 77 1.67 -5.17 -4.35
C ARG A 77 0.42 -4.38 -3.97
N TRP A 78 -0.57 -5.04 -3.38
CA TRP A 78 -1.79 -4.39 -2.91
C TRP A 78 -1.52 -3.41 -1.78
N HIS A 79 -0.71 -3.78 -0.79
CA HIS A 79 -0.28 -2.88 0.28
C HIS A 79 0.42 -1.63 -0.28
N GLY A 80 1.31 -1.80 -1.26
CA GLY A 80 1.99 -0.68 -1.94
C GLY A 80 1.00 0.26 -2.64
N ILE A 81 0.07 -0.29 -3.42
CA ILE A 81 -0.95 0.52 -4.11
C ILE A 81 -1.87 1.23 -3.12
N ALA A 82 -2.34 0.54 -2.08
CA ALA A 82 -3.15 1.14 -1.02
C ALA A 82 -2.42 2.29 -0.31
N THR A 83 -1.10 2.17 -0.14
CA THR A 83 -0.27 3.23 0.42
C THR A 83 -0.20 4.44 -0.52
N VAL A 84 0.05 4.22 -1.82
CA VAL A 84 0.08 5.30 -2.83
C VAL A 84 -1.26 6.03 -2.93
N LEU A 85 -2.37 5.29 -2.81
CA LEU A 85 -3.73 5.83 -2.79
C LEU A 85 -4.10 6.50 -1.46
N SER A 86 -3.16 6.60 -0.50
CA SER A 86 -3.40 7.17 0.83
C SER A 86 -4.59 6.53 1.54
N ARG A 87 -4.78 5.22 1.38
CA ARG A 87 -5.82 4.48 2.12
C ARG A 87 -5.53 4.59 3.63
N PRO A 88 -6.57 4.56 4.49
CA PRO A 88 -6.39 4.68 5.94
C PRO A 88 -5.46 3.61 6.49
N GLU A 89 -4.68 3.94 7.52
CA GLU A 89 -3.73 3.02 8.18
C GLU A 89 -4.40 1.72 8.67
N GLY A 90 -5.66 1.80 9.11
CA GLY A 90 -6.45 0.62 9.49
C GLY A 90 -6.65 -0.36 8.33
N TYR A 91 -6.82 0.14 7.09
CA TYR A 91 -6.93 -0.70 5.90
C TYR A 91 -5.57 -1.35 5.56
N LEU A 92 -4.47 -0.58 5.59
CA LEU A 92 -3.12 -1.12 5.39
C LEU A 92 -2.77 -2.20 6.43
N SER A 93 -3.19 -1.98 7.68
CA SER A 93 -3.02 -2.93 8.78
C SER A 93 -3.75 -4.25 8.55
N GLN A 94 -4.97 -4.21 7.98
CA GLN A 94 -5.73 -5.41 7.61
C GLN A 94 -5.02 -6.21 6.51
N ILE A 95 -4.46 -5.55 5.49
CA ILE A 95 -3.69 -6.23 4.44
C ILE A 95 -2.52 -7.01 5.06
N ALA A 96 -1.76 -6.35 5.94
CA ALA A 96 -0.63 -6.97 6.60
C ALA A 96 -1.03 -8.06 7.61
N GLU A 97 -2.19 -7.95 8.26
CA GLU A 97 -2.72 -9.00 9.12
C GLU A 97 -3.06 -10.25 8.33
N VAL A 98 -3.83 -10.10 7.25
CA VAL A 98 -4.15 -11.18 6.32
C VAL A 98 -2.87 -11.84 5.80
N ALA A 99 -1.87 -11.05 5.43
CA ALA A 99 -0.62 -11.59 4.93
C ALA A 99 0.12 -12.43 5.97
N ARG A 100 0.15 -12.03 7.25
CA ARG A 100 0.75 -12.86 8.31
C ARG A 100 0.03 -14.19 8.51
N GLU A 101 -1.28 -14.24 8.32
CA GLU A 101 -2.02 -15.50 8.35
C GLU A 101 -1.69 -16.39 7.15
N VAL A 102 -1.47 -15.78 5.97
CA VAL A 102 -1.00 -16.50 4.78
C VAL A 102 0.40 -17.08 5.00
N VAL A 103 1.30 -16.34 5.63
CA VAL A 103 2.65 -16.84 5.98
C VAL A 103 2.59 -18.05 6.91
N LYS A 104 1.59 -18.13 7.80
CA LYS A 104 1.38 -19.27 8.70
C LYS A 104 0.70 -20.47 8.04
N GLY A 105 0.36 -20.38 6.75
CA GLY A 105 -0.22 -21.47 5.97
C GLY A 105 -1.72 -21.34 5.67
N THR A 106 -2.34 -20.19 5.95
CA THR A 106 -3.75 -19.95 5.59
C THR A 106 -3.84 -19.52 4.13
N THR A 107 -4.61 -20.20 3.29
CA THR A 107 -4.79 -19.78 1.90
C THR A 107 -5.83 -18.67 1.78
N LEU A 108 -5.59 -17.68 0.92
CA LEU A 108 -6.61 -16.68 0.61
C LEU A 108 -7.81 -17.30 -0.10
N SER A 109 -9.02 -17.01 0.38
CA SER A 109 -10.24 -17.42 -0.32
C SER A 109 -10.34 -16.74 -1.69
N ASN A 110 -10.97 -17.40 -2.67
CA ASN A 110 -11.19 -16.82 -4.01
C ASN A 110 -11.98 -15.51 -3.95
N LYS A 111 -12.92 -15.38 -3.00
CA LYS A 111 -13.66 -14.14 -2.76
C LYS A 111 -12.74 -13.01 -2.29
N ALA A 112 -11.80 -13.31 -1.39
CA ALA A 112 -10.81 -12.34 -0.94
C ALA A 112 -9.89 -11.90 -2.08
N LYS A 113 -9.40 -12.84 -2.91
CA LYS A 113 -8.61 -12.54 -4.10
C LYS A 113 -9.38 -11.65 -5.09
N ALA A 114 -10.66 -11.95 -5.34
CA ALA A 114 -11.50 -11.16 -6.23
C ALA A 114 -11.77 -9.75 -5.68
N ALA A 115 -12.01 -9.61 -4.38
CA ALA A 115 -12.19 -8.31 -3.74
C ALA A 115 -10.90 -7.47 -3.81
N MET A 116 -9.73 -8.09 -3.55
CA MET A 116 -8.43 -7.45 -3.71
C MET A 116 -8.20 -6.96 -5.13
N GLN A 117 -8.49 -7.81 -6.12
CA GLN A 117 -8.33 -7.46 -7.53
C GLN A 117 -9.27 -6.33 -7.94
N TRP A 118 -10.52 -6.35 -7.46
CA TRP A 118 -11.49 -5.29 -7.71
C TRP A 118 -11.05 -3.96 -7.09
N ASP A 119 -10.53 -3.96 -5.85
CA ASP A 119 -10.01 -2.75 -5.20
C ASP A 119 -8.80 -2.16 -5.94
N LEU A 120 -7.99 -3.03 -6.57
CA LEU A 120 -6.86 -2.62 -7.41
C LEU A 120 -7.33 -1.97 -8.72
N GLU A 121 -8.32 -2.57 -9.38
CA GLU A 121 -8.84 -2.12 -10.67
C GLU A 121 -9.80 -0.93 -10.57
N SER A 122 -10.53 -0.83 -9.45
CA SER A 122 -11.49 0.24 -9.19
C SER A 122 -10.84 1.54 -8.70
N SER A 123 -9.53 1.72 -8.94
CA SER A 123 -8.90 3.02 -8.70
C SER A 123 -9.37 4.02 -9.75
N PRO A 124 -10.01 5.13 -9.34
CA PRO A 124 -10.31 6.21 -10.26
C PRO A 124 -9.03 7.03 -10.50
N ASP A 125 -8.63 7.18 -11.76
CA ASP A 125 -7.86 8.34 -12.18
C ASP A 125 -8.66 9.62 -11.87
N ALA A 126 -7.96 10.63 -11.40
CA ALA A 126 -8.49 11.91 -10.94
C ALA A 126 -9.37 12.61 -11.98
N THR A 127 -10.61 12.99 -11.63
CA THR A 127 -11.15 14.36 -11.73
C THR A 127 -12.64 14.44 -11.35
N SER A 128 -12.91 15.00 -10.18
CA SER A 128 -13.88 16.10 -10.04
C SER A 128 -13.71 16.75 -8.68
N GLN A 129 -12.62 17.51 -8.56
CA GLN A 129 -12.78 18.81 -7.94
C GLN A 129 -13.59 19.66 -8.93
N GLN A 130 -14.91 19.67 -8.78
CA GLN A 130 -15.66 20.89 -9.05
C GLN A 130 -15.85 21.56 -7.69
N GLY A 131 -15.02 22.58 -7.45
CA GLY A 131 -15.44 23.68 -6.61
C GLY A 131 -16.67 24.30 -7.26
N THR A 132 -17.85 23.86 -6.85
CA THR A 132 -19.08 24.62 -7.03
C THR A 132 -19.38 25.25 -5.69
N THR A 133 -18.92 26.50 -5.57
CA THR A 133 -19.42 27.52 -4.66
C THR A 133 -20.90 27.26 -4.32
N PRO A 134 -21.33 27.22 -3.04
CA PRO A 134 -22.74 27.36 -2.74
C PRO A 134 -23.13 28.78 -3.13
N GLY A 135 -23.62 28.92 -4.36
CA GLY A 135 -24.31 30.11 -4.84
C GLY A 135 -25.50 30.33 -3.93
N ILE A 136 -25.32 31.22 -2.97
CA ILE A 136 -26.38 31.80 -2.16
C ILE A 136 -27.36 32.41 -3.18
N LEU A 137 -28.51 31.76 -3.33
CA LEU A 137 -29.66 32.31 -4.05
C LEU A 137 -30.20 33.47 -3.22
N VAL A 138 -29.54 34.63 -3.29
CA VAL A 138 -30.11 35.89 -2.81
C VAL A 138 -31.20 36.27 -3.79
N LYS A 139 -32.45 35.98 -3.41
CA LYS A 139 -33.64 36.51 -4.06
C LYS A 139 -33.72 38.01 -3.78
N THR A 140 -33.00 38.80 -4.56
CA THR A 140 -33.06 40.26 -4.45
C THR A 140 -34.39 40.74 -5.01
N ARG A 141 -35.25 41.24 -4.12
CA ARG A 141 -36.46 42.00 -4.48
C ARG A 141 -36.02 43.25 -5.24
N GLN A 142 -36.64 43.49 -6.40
CA GLN A 142 -36.64 44.81 -7.03
C GLN A 142 -37.31 45.84 -6.11
N PRO A 143 -36.78 47.06 -6.09
CA PRO A 143 -37.62 48.24 -6.13
C PRO A 143 -37.36 49.05 -7.40
N SER A 144 -38.44 49.25 -8.13
CA SER A 144 -38.61 50.23 -9.20
C SER A 144 -38.29 51.64 -8.72
N LEU A 145 -37.46 52.37 -9.48
CA LEU A 145 -37.43 53.83 -9.50
C LEU A 145 -36.89 54.27 -10.86
N ASP A 146 -37.82 54.52 -11.76
CA ASP A 146 -37.58 55.16 -13.05
C ASP A 146 -37.66 56.69 -12.81
N LEU A 147 -36.55 57.37 -13.03
CA LEU A 147 -36.42 58.83 -12.97
C LEU A 147 -35.86 59.28 -14.32
N GLY A 148 -36.77 59.68 -15.20
CA GLY A 148 -36.62 60.80 -16.13
C GLY A 148 -35.61 60.65 -17.27
N ARG A 149 -36.14 60.65 -18.49
CA ARG A 149 -36.07 61.82 -19.38
C ARG A 149 -37.15 61.79 -20.44
#